data_AF-A0A420REC0-F1
#
_entry.id   AF-A0A420REC0-F1
#
_cell.length_a   1.000
_cell.length_b   1.000
_cell.length_c   1.000
_cell.angle_alpha   90.00
_cell.angle_beta   90.00
_cell.angle_gamma   90.00
#
_symmetry.space_group_name_H-M   'P 1'
#
loop_
_entity.id
_entity.type
_entity.pdbx_description
1 polymer ?
#
loop_
_entity_poly.entity_id
_entity_poly.type
_entity_poly.pdbx_seq_one_letter_code
_entity_poly.pdbx_strand_id
1 'polypeptide(L)'
;MTKTILYVIFAAALSACAAPQYNNALNNLSNASLNEVIGYSNEVKDFLYGGGTEDAALDAGKSSVLGVLKDPDSARFRNVRLKAYFDGAVVCGEVNAKNSYGGYGGFTKFVAGIKGATLHTDSSRYATVNAASNTGIGAACPGG
;
A
#
# COMPACT_ATOMS: atom_id res chain seq x y z
N MET A 1 14.28 -60.30 46.68
CA MET A 1 15.09 -59.09 46.48
C MET A 1 15.18 -58.81 44.99
N THR A 2 14.39 -57.87 44.50
CA THR A 2 14.39 -57.46 43.09
C THR A 2 14.15 -55.96 43.07
N LYS A 3 15.17 -55.23 42.60
CA LYS A 3 15.30 -53.77 42.68
C LYS A 3 14.30 -53.09 41.74
N THR A 4 13.48 -52.19 42.25
CA THR A 4 12.69 -51.26 41.44
C THR A 4 13.62 -50.19 40.86
N ILE A 5 13.91 -50.27 39.56
CA ILE A 5 14.70 -49.28 38.83
C ILE A 5 13.76 -48.13 38.44
N LEU A 6 13.98 -46.96 39.05
CA LEU A 6 13.30 -45.71 38.68
C LEU A 6 13.88 -45.24 37.33
N TYR A 7 13.12 -45.38 36.25
CA TYR A 7 13.47 -44.76 34.97
C TYR A 7 13.09 -43.29 35.01
N VAL A 8 14.09 -42.42 35.20
CA VAL A 8 13.94 -40.98 34.95
C VAL A 8 13.90 -40.79 33.44
N ILE A 9 12.69 -40.63 32.90
CA ILE A 9 12.52 -40.22 31.51
C ILE A 9 12.95 -38.76 31.42
N PHE A 10 14.21 -38.53 31.00
CA PHE A 10 14.64 -37.22 30.55
C PHE A 10 13.87 -36.90 29.26
N ALA A 11 12.79 -36.13 29.38
CA ALA A 11 12.16 -35.50 28.23
C ALA A 11 13.14 -34.45 27.69
N ALA A 12 13.99 -34.84 26.73
CA ALA A 12 14.74 -33.91 25.93
C ALA A 12 13.72 -33.13 25.09
N ALA A 13 13.34 -31.93 25.57
CA ALA A 13 12.61 -30.98 24.78
C ALA A 13 13.51 -30.57 23.61
N LEU A 14 13.35 -31.25 22.46
CA LEU A 14 13.78 -30.74 21.18
C LEU A 14 13.02 -29.42 20.99
N SER A 15 13.68 -28.31 21.32
CA SER A 15 13.29 -26.98 20.91
C SER A 15 13.36 -26.94 19.38
N ALA A 16 12.33 -27.49 18.74
CA ALA A 16 12.03 -27.24 17.36
C ALA A 16 11.98 -25.71 17.22
N CYS A 17 12.86 -25.17 16.40
CA CYS A 17 13.02 -23.73 16.19
C CYS A 17 11.64 -23.12 15.92
N ALA A 18 11.11 -22.34 16.85
CA ALA A 18 9.93 -21.54 16.58
C ALA A 18 10.26 -20.63 15.38
N ALA A 19 9.50 -20.72 14.30
CA ALA A 19 9.68 -19.86 13.15
C ALA A 19 9.65 -18.38 13.61
N PRO A 20 10.54 -17.51 13.11
CA PRO A 20 10.54 -16.10 13.49
C PRO A 20 9.17 -15.48 13.18
N GLN A 21 8.61 -14.71 14.11
CA GLN A 21 7.27 -14.13 14.01
C GLN A 21 7.20 -13.06 12.92
N TYR A 22 6.86 -13.46 11.69
CA TYR A 22 6.71 -12.60 10.51
C TYR A 22 5.56 -11.56 10.60
N ASN A 23 4.64 -11.71 11.56
CA ASN A 23 3.51 -10.80 11.77
C ASN A 23 3.94 -9.35 11.98
N ASN A 24 5.08 -9.12 12.64
CA ASN A 24 5.57 -7.77 12.89
C ASN A 24 5.97 -7.06 11.60
N ALA A 25 6.60 -7.76 10.65
CA ALA A 25 7.03 -7.17 9.38
C ALA A 25 5.82 -6.82 8.48
N LEU A 26 4.84 -7.72 8.36
CA LEU A 26 3.62 -7.43 7.61
C LEU A 26 2.80 -6.32 8.24
N ASN A 27 2.61 -6.34 9.56
CA ASN A 27 1.88 -5.28 10.25
C ASN A 27 2.59 -3.93 10.10
N ASN A 28 3.92 -3.90 10.19
CA ASN A 28 4.70 -2.69 9.94
C ASN A 28 4.51 -2.19 8.50
N LEU A 29 4.47 -3.08 7.51
CA LEU A 29 4.21 -2.72 6.12
C LEU A 29 2.78 -2.20 5.91
N SER A 30 1.77 -2.84 6.49
CA SER A 30 0.38 -2.35 6.47
C SER A 30 0.26 -0.98 7.12
N ASN A 31 0.90 -0.78 8.28
CA ASN A 31 0.90 0.49 8.99
C ASN A 31 1.64 1.58 8.19
N ALA A 32 2.75 1.25 7.55
CA ALA A 32 3.46 2.18 6.66
C ALA A 32 2.58 2.59 5.48
N SER A 33 1.91 1.64 4.84
CA SER A 33 0.95 1.89 3.75
C SER A 33 -0.20 2.80 4.18
N LEU A 34 -0.77 2.57 5.37
CA LEU A 34 -1.82 3.44 5.94
C LEU A 34 -1.29 4.85 6.21
N ASN A 35 -0.13 4.96 6.86
CA ASN A 35 0.45 6.24 7.23
C ASN A 35 0.86 7.08 6.02
N GLU A 36 1.31 6.45 4.94
CA GLU A 36 1.60 7.12 3.67
C GLU A 36 0.35 7.78 3.11
N VAL A 37 -0.77 7.05 3.06
CA VAL A 37 -2.03 7.58 2.53
C VAL A 37 -2.67 8.62 3.47
N ILE A 38 -2.46 8.51 4.79
CA ILE A 38 -2.80 9.57 5.75
C ILE A 38 -1.96 10.83 5.47
N GLY A 39 -0.69 10.68 5.11
CA GLY A 39 0.17 11.77 4.64
C GLY A 39 -0.43 12.50 3.45
N TYR A 40 -0.85 11.76 2.42
CA TYR A 40 -1.56 12.33 1.26
C TYR A 40 -2.85 13.05 1.64
N SER A 41 -3.62 12.50 2.59
CA SER A 41 -4.82 13.15 3.09
C SER A 41 -4.54 14.53 3.71
N ASN A 42 -3.47 14.62 4.52
CA ASN A 42 -3.05 15.88 5.12
C ASN A 42 -2.54 16.88 4.08
N GLU A 43 -1.78 16.44 3.08
CA GLU A 43 -1.31 17.32 2.00
C GLU A 43 -2.48 18.00 1.26
N VAL A 44 -3.49 17.21 0.88
CA VAL A 44 -4.67 17.72 0.17
C VAL A 44 -5.49 18.63 1.08
N LYS A 45 -5.65 18.26 2.35
CA LYS A 45 -6.31 19.11 3.35
C LYS A 45 -5.66 20.49 3.44
N ASP A 46 -4.33 20.52 3.61
CA ASP A 46 -3.57 21.76 3.72
C ASP A 46 -3.65 22.60 2.43
N PHE A 47 -3.62 21.93 1.27
CA PHE A 47 -3.79 22.59 -0.03
C PHE A 47 -5.16 23.25 -0.19
N LEU A 48 -6.24 22.55 0.16
CA LEU A 48 -7.60 23.07 0.07
C LEU A 48 -7.83 24.22 1.06
N TYR A 49 -7.35 24.10 2.31
CA TYR A 49 -7.42 25.19 3.29
C TYR A 49 -6.59 26.41 2.88
N GLY A 50 -5.51 26.21 2.13
CA GLY A 50 -4.70 27.27 1.54
C GLY A 50 -5.36 28.01 0.37
N GLY A 51 -6.62 27.70 0.03
CA GLY A 51 -7.35 28.31 -1.09
C GLY A 51 -7.22 27.54 -2.41
N GLY A 52 -6.64 26.34 -2.40
CA GLY A 52 -6.66 25.44 -3.55
C GLY A 52 -8.08 24.94 -3.84
N THR A 53 -8.39 24.73 -5.12
CA THR A 53 -9.68 24.16 -5.56
C THR A 53 -9.60 22.64 -5.67
N GLU A 54 -10.72 21.94 -5.61
CA GLU A 54 -10.78 20.49 -5.84
C GLU A 54 -10.20 20.09 -7.21
N ASP A 55 -10.51 20.82 -8.28
CA ASP A 55 -9.97 20.55 -9.62
C ASP A 55 -8.44 20.63 -9.65
N ALA A 56 -7.88 21.67 -9.04
CA ALA A 56 -6.43 21.80 -8.89
C ALA A 56 -5.82 20.67 -8.04
N ALA A 57 -6.53 20.16 -7.02
CA ALA A 57 -6.07 19.00 -6.26
C ALA A 57 -6.09 17.72 -7.12
N LEU A 58 -7.12 17.52 -7.96
CA LEU A 58 -7.19 16.41 -8.91
C LEU A 58 -6.02 16.45 -9.90
N ASP A 59 -5.69 17.62 -10.43
CA ASP A 59 -4.60 17.79 -11.39
C ASP A 59 -3.22 17.66 -10.73
N ALA A 60 -3.05 18.15 -9.50
CA ALA A 60 -1.85 17.89 -8.70
C ALA A 60 -1.67 16.39 -8.39
N GLY A 61 -2.76 15.69 -8.07
CA GLY A 61 -2.76 14.25 -7.86
C GLY A 61 -2.36 13.48 -9.12
N LYS A 62 -2.92 13.81 -10.29
CA LYS A 62 -2.48 13.23 -11.57
C LYS A 62 -1.00 13.50 -11.82
N SER A 63 -0.55 14.72 -11.57
CA SER A 63 0.87 15.10 -11.74
C SER A 63 1.79 14.30 -10.82
N SER A 64 1.37 14.05 -9.59
CA SER A 64 2.10 13.18 -8.64
C SER A 64 2.16 11.74 -9.13
N VAL A 65 1.07 11.22 -9.71
CA VAL A 65 1.05 9.89 -10.34
C VAL A 65 2.01 9.83 -11.52
N LEU A 66 2.01 10.85 -12.40
CA LEU A 66 2.94 10.92 -13.53
C LEU A 66 4.40 10.79 -13.08
N GLY A 67 4.77 11.42 -11.95
CA GLY A 67 6.12 11.38 -11.40
C GLY A 67 6.62 9.98 -10.97
N VAL A 68 5.74 9.01 -10.76
CA VAL A 68 6.13 7.64 -10.36
C VAL A 68 6.05 6.61 -11.51
N LEU A 69 5.60 7.02 -12.70
CA LEU A 69 5.49 6.14 -13.86
C LEU A 69 6.81 5.98 -14.60
N LYS A 70 6.95 4.86 -15.33
CA LYS A 70 8.11 4.61 -16.21
C LYS A 70 8.06 5.41 -17.51
N ASP A 71 6.86 5.65 -18.03
CA ASP A 71 6.59 6.46 -19.21
C ASP A 71 5.40 7.39 -18.90
N PRO A 72 5.65 8.58 -18.33
CA PRO A 72 4.60 9.51 -17.92
C PRO A 72 3.75 10.01 -19.10
N ASP A 73 4.35 10.26 -20.26
CA ASP A 73 3.66 10.81 -21.44
C ASP A 73 2.64 9.82 -22.03
N SER A 74 2.83 8.53 -21.77
CA SER A 74 1.89 7.49 -22.20
C SER A 74 0.66 7.32 -21.30
N ALA A 75 0.60 8.01 -20.17
CA ALA A 75 -0.36 7.77 -19.10
C ALA A 75 -1.81 8.01 -19.55
N ARG A 76 -2.69 7.08 -19.17
CA ARG A 76 -4.13 7.16 -19.38
C ARG A 76 -4.81 7.02 -18.04
N PHE A 77 -5.56 8.03 -17.65
CA PHE A 77 -6.28 8.06 -16.38
C PHE A 77 -7.75 7.73 -16.58
N ARG A 78 -8.36 7.08 -15.58
CA ARG A 78 -9.81 6.92 -15.48
C ARG A 78 -10.26 6.90 -14.02
N ASN A 79 -11.56 7.14 -13.81
CA ASN A 79 -12.20 7.09 -12.48
C ASN A 79 -11.53 7.99 -11.43
N VAL A 80 -10.87 9.06 -11.88
CA VAL A 80 -10.14 10.00 -11.02
C VAL A 80 -11.12 10.86 -10.26
N ARG A 81 -10.99 10.89 -8.93
CA ARG A 81 -11.91 11.58 -8.04
C ARG A 81 -11.24 11.93 -6.72
N LEU A 82 -11.76 12.96 -6.09
CA LEU A 82 -11.41 13.33 -4.73
C LEU A 82 -12.24 12.47 -3.77
N LYS A 83 -11.60 11.91 -2.74
CA LYS A 83 -12.27 11.06 -1.76
C LYS A 83 -11.86 11.46 -0.36
N ALA A 84 -12.85 11.81 0.47
CA ALA A 84 -12.62 12.06 1.89
C ALA A 84 -11.98 10.84 2.56
N TYR A 85 -10.94 11.09 3.36
CA TYR A 85 -10.21 10.07 4.11
C TYR A 85 -9.59 10.71 5.34
N PHE A 86 -9.90 10.22 6.54
CA PHE A 86 -9.61 10.92 7.80
C PHE A 86 -10.11 12.39 7.76
N ASP A 87 -9.31 13.36 8.22
CA ASP A 87 -9.67 14.77 8.31
C ASP A 87 -9.43 15.56 7.01
N GLY A 88 -9.08 14.86 5.93
CA GLY A 88 -8.75 15.44 4.63
C GLY A 88 -9.37 14.66 3.49
N ALA A 89 -8.70 14.67 2.35
CA ALA A 89 -9.11 13.91 1.18
C ALA A 89 -7.89 13.40 0.41
N VAL A 90 -8.08 12.38 -0.41
CA VAL A 90 -7.04 11.87 -1.31
C VAL A 90 -7.56 11.84 -2.74
N VAL A 91 -6.65 11.89 -3.71
CA VAL A 91 -7.00 11.68 -5.11
C VAL A 91 -6.92 10.18 -5.42
N CYS A 92 -8.07 9.56 -5.63
CA CYS A 92 -8.18 8.17 -6.04
C CYS A 92 -8.33 8.09 -7.56
N GLY A 93 -7.86 7.01 -8.16
CA GLY A 93 -8.19 6.69 -9.55
C GLY A 93 -7.49 5.45 -10.05
N GLU A 94 -7.50 5.28 -11.37
CA GLU A 94 -6.71 4.25 -12.04
C GLU A 94 -5.88 4.87 -13.17
N VAL A 95 -4.67 4.35 -13.35
CA VAL A 95 -3.76 4.76 -14.41
C VAL A 95 -3.24 3.55 -15.17
N ASN A 96 -3.15 3.68 -16.49
CA ASN A 96 -2.45 2.73 -17.34
C ASN A 96 -1.36 3.48 -18.11
N ALA A 97 -0.13 2.98 -18.07
CA ALA A 97 1.01 3.57 -18.73
C ALA A 97 1.91 2.47 -19.29
N LYS A 98 2.76 2.84 -20.25
CA LYS A 98 3.74 1.91 -20.80
C LYS A 98 4.82 1.60 -19.75
N ASN A 99 5.21 0.34 -19.71
CA ASN A 99 6.37 -0.10 -18.94
C ASN A 99 7.67 0.13 -19.71
N SER A 100 8.81 -0.26 -19.13
CA SER A 100 10.14 -0.12 -19.75
C SER A 100 10.33 -0.92 -21.06
N TYR A 101 9.40 -1.80 -21.42
CA TYR A 101 9.38 -2.53 -22.68
C TYR A 101 8.44 -1.90 -23.73
N GLY A 102 7.83 -0.74 -23.41
CA GLY A 102 6.96 0.01 -24.32
C GLY A 102 5.50 -0.49 -24.38
N GLY A 103 5.13 -1.48 -23.58
CA GLY A 103 3.79 -2.08 -23.55
C GLY A 103 2.93 -1.60 -22.38
N TYR A 104 1.61 -1.53 -22.58
CA TYR A 104 0.63 -1.26 -21.52
C TYR A 104 0.33 -2.55 -20.73
N GLY A 105 0.43 -2.49 -19.40
CA GLY A 105 0.17 -3.63 -18.50
C GLY A 105 -1.29 -3.74 -18.05
N GLY A 106 -2.10 -2.69 -18.25
CA GLY A 106 -3.46 -2.59 -17.74
C GLY A 106 -3.61 -1.45 -16.74
N PHE A 107 -4.85 -1.15 -16.36
CA PHE A 107 -5.14 -0.10 -15.39
C PHE A 107 -4.81 -0.57 -13.97
N THR A 108 -4.03 0.24 -13.26
CA THR A 108 -3.62 0.04 -11.88
C THR A 108 -4.20 1.14 -11.01
N LYS A 109 -4.77 0.77 -9.85
CA LYS A 109 -5.31 1.74 -8.89
C LYS A 109 -4.19 2.60 -8.31
N PHE A 110 -4.47 3.86 -8.03
CA PHE A 110 -3.56 4.74 -7.31
C PHE A 110 -4.28 5.52 -6.21
N VAL A 111 -3.48 5.99 -5.25
CA VAL A 111 -3.86 7.06 -4.33
C VAL A 111 -2.77 8.11 -4.36
N ALA A 112 -3.16 9.38 -4.45
CA ALA A 112 -2.23 10.49 -4.51
C ALA A 112 -2.62 11.61 -3.55
N GLY A 113 -1.60 12.29 -3.05
CA GLY A 113 -1.67 13.59 -2.42
C GLY A 113 -1.39 14.71 -3.43
N ILE A 114 -0.79 15.79 -2.94
CA ILE A 114 -0.42 16.94 -3.79
C ILE A 114 0.98 16.76 -4.35
N LYS A 115 1.88 16.10 -3.60
CA LYS A 115 3.31 15.99 -3.93
C LYS A 115 3.79 14.55 -4.08
N GLY A 116 2.91 13.57 -3.87
CA GLY A 116 3.25 12.16 -3.91
C GLY A 116 2.08 11.29 -4.32
N ALA A 117 2.40 10.09 -4.82
CA ALA A 117 1.41 9.09 -5.22
C ALA A 117 1.97 7.69 -5.02
N THR A 118 1.07 6.76 -4.70
CA THR A 118 1.37 5.33 -4.62
C THR A 118 0.46 4.53 -5.54
N LEU A 119 1.04 3.55 -6.21
CA LEU A 119 0.36 2.64 -7.15
C LEU A 119 0.13 1.29 -6.49
N HIS A 120 -1.02 0.68 -6.78
CA HIS A 120 -1.34 -0.67 -6.33
C HIS A 120 -0.32 -1.67 -6.90
N THR A 121 0.30 -2.44 -6.02
CA THR A 121 1.27 -3.45 -6.41
C THR A 121 0.60 -4.81 -6.48
N ASP A 122 0.67 -5.47 -7.64
CA ASP A 122 0.17 -6.84 -7.81
C ASP A 122 1.27 -7.75 -8.35
N SER A 123 1.56 -8.81 -7.59
CA SER A 123 2.57 -9.82 -7.88
C SER A 123 2.03 -11.19 -7.49
N SER A 124 2.02 -12.12 -8.43
CA SER A 124 1.58 -13.50 -8.19
C SER A 124 2.43 -14.26 -7.18
N ARG A 125 3.64 -13.76 -6.87
CA ARG A 125 4.61 -14.43 -6.00
C ARG A 125 4.44 -14.08 -4.52
N TYR A 126 3.84 -12.93 -4.20
CA TYR A 126 3.87 -12.37 -2.84
C TYR A 126 2.51 -11.79 -2.41
N ALA A 127 1.46 -12.61 -2.47
CA ALA A 127 0.09 -12.18 -2.17
C ALA A 127 -0.07 -11.47 -0.80
N THR A 128 0.56 -11.99 0.26
CA THR A 128 0.49 -11.39 1.61
C THR A 128 1.23 -10.06 1.70
N VAL A 129 2.34 -9.91 0.99
CA VAL A 129 3.08 -8.64 0.89
C VAL A 129 2.27 -7.62 0.10
N ASN A 130 1.66 -8.02 -1.02
CA ASN A 130 0.79 -7.13 -1.80
C ASN A 130 -0.37 -6.64 -0.92
N ALA A 131 -1.05 -7.54 -0.21
CA ALA A 131 -2.15 -7.18 0.68
C ALA A 131 -1.70 -6.16 1.75
N ALA A 132 -0.55 -6.38 2.38
CA ALA A 132 0.00 -5.44 3.35
C ALA A 132 0.37 -4.08 2.71
N SER A 133 1.14 -4.09 1.61
CA SER A 133 1.56 -2.86 0.92
C SER A 133 0.41 -2.04 0.33
N ASN A 134 -0.71 -2.68 -0.03
CA ASN A 134 -1.88 -2.03 -0.59
C ASN A 134 -2.94 -1.66 0.47
N THR A 135 -2.66 -1.87 1.77
CA THR A 135 -3.64 -1.64 2.84
C THR A 135 -4.16 -0.19 2.83
N GLY A 136 -3.28 0.80 2.70
CA GLY A 136 -3.66 2.21 2.61
C GLY A 136 -4.51 2.54 1.38
N ILE A 137 -4.14 2.01 0.21
CA ILE A 137 -4.91 2.18 -1.03
C ILE A 137 -6.32 1.63 -0.87
N GLY A 138 -6.44 0.41 -0.33
CA GLY A 138 -7.73 -0.25 -0.12
C GLY A 138 -8.60 0.47 0.91
N ALA A 139 -7.99 1.01 1.97
CA ALA A 139 -8.70 1.73 3.02
C ALA A 139 -9.24 3.10 2.54
N ALA A 140 -8.43 3.85 1.78
CA ALA A 140 -8.82 5.18 1.34
C ALA A 140 -9.72 5.20 0.10
N CYS A 141 -9.52 4.24 -0.81
CA CYS A 141 -10.23 4.16 -2.08
C CYS A 141 -10.97 2.82 -2.26
N PRO A 142 -11.94 2.48 -1.39
CA PRO A 142 -12.74 1.26 -1.55
C PRO A 142 -13.66 1.38 -2.78
N GLY A 143 -13.78 0.31 -3.55
CA GLY A 143 -14.64 0.26 -4.75
C GLY A 143 -14.04 1.02 -5.94
N GLY A 144 -13.33 0.30 -6.80
CA GLY A 144 -12.91 0.79 -8.12
C GLY A 144 -14.06 0.68 -9.10
#